data_AF-A0A836SVI0-F1
#
_entry.id   AF-A0A836SVI0-F1
#
_cell.length_a   1.000
_cell.length_b   1.000
_cell.length_c   1.000
_cell.angle_alpha   90.00
_cell.angle_beta   90.00
_cell.angle_gamma   90.00
#
_symmetry.space_group_name_H-M   'P 1'
#
loop_
_entity.id
_entity.type
_entity.pdbx_description
1 polymer ?
#
loop_
_entity_poly.entity_id
_entity_poly.type
_entity_poly.pdbx_seq_one_letter_code
_entity_poly.pdbx_strand_id
1 'polypeptide(L)'
;MGSRSAAAALTAALGLTGLLPVSPGTAGEQVYVTRFWHLHQPIYWPEWNSNGAQTGRVQYAWDSIVLKSSQTYGTGSGHPENDLEAIFGLDDRRAAYQWRPRDSLQLIDPAGGFQVSYSGSLIDDIRNLGANGQLGYSTSWWDGNRQARTWNTPSGRSRLDLVGFTYHHSLGPLLPKEVFRKELQIFKQAWWKAWNGNMDLSDHSKGFFPTEMAGPVEVVVSLLRVGTACPSRRAPNRPARASPIPLRDDRSRSPL
;
A
#
# COMPACT_ATOMS: atom_id res chain seq x y z
N MET A 1 98.69 50.83 10.51
CA MET A 1 97.90 51.23 9.33
C MET A 1 96.75 50.24 9.24
N GLY A 2 95.56 50.58 9.76
CA GLY A 2 94.38 51.00 8.95
C GLY A 2 93.74 49.74 8.32
N SER A 3 92.50 49.36 8.50
CA SER A 3 91.24 50.10 8.65
C SER A 3 90.12 49.19 9.19
N ARG A 4 88.98 49.82 9.46
CA ARG A 4 87.78 49.35 10.17
C ARG A 4 86.82 48.46 9.35
N SER A 5 85.99 47.71 10.09
CA SER A 5 84.55 47.38 9.91
C SER A 5 84.02 46.73 8.64
N ALA A 6 83.27 45.62 8.79
CA ALA A 6 81.79 45.61 8.75
C ALA A 6 81.23 44.19 8.97
N ALA A 7 80.14 44.10 9.73
CA ALA A 7 79.35 42.90 9.96
C ALA A 7 78.35 42.65 8.81
N ALA A 8 78.01 41.40 8.55
CA ALA A 8 76.75 41.02 7.92
C ALA A 8 76.34 39.62 8.39
N ALA A 9 75.26 39.57 9.17
CA ALA A 9 74.56 38.36 9.56
C ALA A 9 73.84 37.75 8.35
N LEU A 10 73.95 36.44 8.16
CA LEU A 10 73.06 35.72 7.25
C LEU A 10 72.16 34.79 8.08
N THR A 11 70.94 35.27 8.26
CA THR A 11 69.84 34.64 8.98
C THR A 11 69.37 33.40 8.22
N ALA A 12 69.20 32.29 8.93
CA ALA A 12 68.57 31.08 8.43
C ALA A 12 67.09 31.33 8.11
N ALA A 13 66.69 31.19 6.85
CA ALA A 13 65.27 31.16 6.47
C ALA A 13 64.75 29.72 6.62
N LEU A 14 64.07 29.45 7.74
CA LEU A 14 63.17 28.30 7.85
C LEU A 14 62.01 28.50 6.84
N GLY A 15 61.92 27.60 5.87
CA GLY A 15 60.78 27.51 4.96
C GLY A 15 59.52 27.12 5.71
N LEU A 16 58.69 28.11 6.03
CA LEU A 16 57.35 27.93 6.57
C LEU A 16 56.43 27.50 5.42
N THR A 17 56.35 26.20 5.14
CA THR A 17 55.28 25.65 4.29
C THR A 17 53.95 25.86 4.99
N GLY A 18 53.23 26.91 4.58
CA GLY A 18 51.87 27.18 5.02
C GLY A 18 50.95 26.02 4.67
N LEU A 19 50.46 25.32 5.69
CA LEU A 19 49.27 24.49 5.57
C LEU A 19 48.09 25.40 5.23
N LEU A 20 47.71 25.42 3.96
CA LEU A 20 46.42 25.97 3.55
C LEU A 20 45.31 25.14 4.21
N PRO A 21 44.33 25.74 4.88
CA PRO A 21 43.16 25.02 5.35
C PRO A 21 42.41 24.50 4.12
N VAL A 22 42.39 23.19 3.94
CA VAL A 22 41.45 22.53 3.04
C VAL A 22 40.07 22.85 3.57
N SER A 23 39.34 23.73 2.87
CA SER A 23 37.94 23.96 3.16
C SER A 23 37.21 22.62 3.06
N PRO A 24 36.43 22.20 4.07
CA PRO A 24 35.62 21.00 3.94
C PRO A 24 34.72 21.21 2.73
N GLY A 25 34.88 20.35 1.72
CA GLY A 25 33.98 20.33 0.58
C GLY A 25 32.56 20.25 1.11
N THR A 26 31.67 21.11 0.61
CA THR A 26 30.25 21.04 0.92
C THR A 26 29.79 19.62 0.60
N ALA A 27 29.52 18.82 1.64
CA ALA A 27 28.87 17.53 1.44
C ALA A 27 27.60 17.81 0.64
N GLY A 28 27.48 17.18 -0.53
CA GLY A 28 26.29 17.36 -1.38
C GLY A 28 25.04 17.08 -0.55
N GLU A 29 24.02 17.91 -0.71
CA GLU A 29 22.74 17.73 -0.02
C GLU A 29 22.17 16.34 -0.35
N GLN A 30 21.90 15.54 0.68
CA GLN A 30 21.41 14.18 0.48
C GLN A 30 19.90 14.21 0.24
N VAL A 31 19.49 14.05 -1.02
CA VAL A 31 18.08 13.97 -1.41
C VAL A 31 17.59 12.53 -1.24
N TYR A 32 16.63 12.34 -0.34
CA TYR A 32 15.97 11.06 -0.15
C TYR A 32 14.73 10.97 -1.06
N VAL A 33 14.81 10.11 -2.08
CA VAL A 33 13.68 9.84 -2.98
C VAL A 33 12.93 8.61 -2.50
N THR A 34 11.65 8.76 -2.23
CA THR A 34 10.74 7.61 -2.01
C THR A 34 10.03 7.30 -3.32
N ARG A 35 9.90 6.02 -3.67
CA ARG A 35 9.10 5.59 -4.83
C ARG A 35 7.86 4.86 -4.36
N PHE A 36 6.76 5.18 -5.02
CA PHE A 36 5.45 4.60 -4.76
C PHE A 36 4.92 3.93 -6.03
N TRP A 37 4.45 2.70 -5.91
CA TRP A 37 3.71 2.02 -6.98
C TRP A 37 2.24 1.97 -6.61
N HIS A 38 1.39 2.48 -7.48
CA HIS A 38 -0.06 2.38 -7.35
C HIS A 38 -0.59 1.46 -8.43
N LEU A 39 -1.18 0.32 -8.03
CA LEU A 39 -1.64 -0.70 -8.95
C LEU A 39 -3.14 -0.92 -8.73
N HIS A 40 -3.92 -0.73 -9.79
CA HIS A 40 -5.36 -0.88 -9.74
C HIS A 40 -5.92 -1.40 -11.06
N GLN A 41 -6.93 -2.26 -10.96
CA GLN A 41 -7.94 -2.54 -11.97
C GLN A 41 -9.30 -2.69 -11.28
N PRO A 42 -10.40 -2.25 -11.91
CA PRO A 42 -11.74 -2.40 -11.34
C PRO A 42 -12.26 -3.83 -11.53
N ILE A 43 -13.32 -4.16 -10.81
CA ILE A 43 -14.21 -5.25 -11.24
C ILE A 43 -14.93 -4.76 -12.50
N TYR A 44 -14.62 -5.36 -13.65
CA TYR A 44 -15.15 -4.93 -14.94
C TYR A 44 -16.62 -5.25 -15.12
N TRP A 45 -17.09 -6.35 -14.53
CA TRP A 45 -18.47 -6.79 -14.67
C TRP A 45 -19.03 -7.32 -13.34
N PRO A 46 -19.91 -6.57 -12.67
CA PRO A 46 -20.39 -6.92 -11.33
C PRO A 46 -21.51 -7.97 -11.33
N GLU A 47 -21.49 -8.91 -12.27
CA GLU A 47 -22.49 -9.97 -12.41
C GLU A 47 -22.12 -11.19 -11.56
N TRP A 48 -23.11 -12.04 -11.26
CA TRP A 48 -22.86 -13.31 -10.59
C TRP A 48 -21.99 -14.23 -11.42
N ASN A 49 -21.02 -14.87 -10.79
CA ASN A 49 -20.14 -15.80 -11.47
C ASN A 49 -20.83 -17.15 -11.71
N SER A 50 -20.84 -17.61 -12.95
CA SER A 50 -21.24 -18.97 -13.33
C SER A 50 -20.08 -19.82 -13.87
N ASN A 51 -18.87 -19.27 -13.89
CA ASN A 51 -17.66 -19.96 -14.34
C ASN A 51 -16.96 -20.70 -13.18
N GLY A 52 -16.63 -21.98 -13.39
CA GLY A 52 -15.92 -22.80 -12.40
C GLY A 52 -16.71 -23.09 -11.13
N ALA A 53 -16.00 -23.43 -10.05
CA ALA A 53 -16.61 -23.89 -8.79
C ALA A 53 -17.02 -22.76 -7.82
N GLN A 54 -16.57 -21.52 -8.06
CA GLN A 54 -16.80 -20.38 -7.16
C GLN A 54 -17.95 -19.53 -7.66
N THR A 55 -19.16 -20.09 -7.69
CA THR A 55 -20.33 -19.35 -8.19
C THR A 55 -20.88 -18.35 -7.18
N GLY A 56 -20.51 -18.45 -5.89
CA GLY A 56 -20.95 -17.59 -4.79
C GLY A 56 -20.44 -16.14 -4.75
N ARG A 57 -19.95 -15.58 -5.88
CA ARG A 57 -19.26 -14.29 -5.91
C ARG A 57 -19.42 -13.56 -7.24
N VAL A 58 -19.00 -12.30 -7.26
CA VAL A 58 -18.86 -11.50 -8.49
C VAL A 58 -17.83 -12.12 -9.43
N GLN A 59 -17.94 -11.82 -10.72
CA GLN A 59 -16.95 -12.20 -11.74
C GLN A 59 -15.65 -11.42 -11.58
N TYR A 60 -14.54 -12.16 -11.58
CA TYR A 60 -13.20 -11.59 -11.69
C TYR A 60 -12.71 -11.71 -13.15
N ALA A 61 -11.53 -11.19 -13.45
CA ALA A 61 -11.03 -11.04 -14.81
C ALA A 61 -11.18 -12.27 -15.72
N TRP A 62 -10.77 -13.46 -15.28
CA TRP A 62 -10.89 -14.68 -16.11
C TRP A 62 -12.35 -15.10 -16.29
N ASP A 63 -13.16 -14.99 -15.23
CA ASP A 63 -14.58 -15.32 -15.31
C ASP A 63 -15.29 -14.41 -16.32
N SER A 64 -14.98 -13.12 -16.30
CA SER A 64 -15.54 -12.14 -17.24
C SER A 64 -15.10 -12.42 -18.68
N ILE A 65 -13.84 -12.83 -18.91
CA ILE A 65 -13.35 -13.23 -20.24
C ILE A 65 -14.15 -14.43 -20.77
N VAL A 66 -14.30 -15.48 -19.95
CA VAL A 66 -14.99 -16.72 -20.34
C VAL A 66 -16.47 -16.49 -20.61
N LEU A 67 -17.14 -15.71 -19.77
CA LEU A 67 -18.60 -15.53 -19.83
C LEU A 67 -19.04 -14.49 -20.86
N LYS A 68 -18.14 -13.61 -21.31
CA LYS A 68 -18.44 -12.45 -22.18
C LYS A 68 -19.34 -12.77 -23.37
N SER A 69 -19.03 -13.84 -24.12
CA SER A 69 -19.76 -14.19 -25.34
C SER A 69 -21.23 -14.59 -25.08
N SER A 70 -21.54 -15.03 -23.87
CA SER A 70 -22.90 -15.43 -23.45
C SER A 70 -23.68 -14.29 -22.78
N GLN A 71 -23.02 -13.20 -22.41
CA GLN A 71 -23.57 -12.10 -21.63
C GLN A 71 -23.84 -10.89 -22.51
N THR A 72 -24.77 -11.03 -23.45
CA THR A 72 -25.10 -9.95 -24.39
C THR A 72 -26.28 -9.09 -23.97
N TYR A 73 -27.10 -9.57 -23.03
CA TYR A 73 -28.27 -8.86 -22.46
C TYR A 73 -29.19 -8.21 -23.51
N GLY A 74 -29.32 -8.84 -24.69
CA GLY A 74 -30.13 -8.32 -25.79
C GLY A 74 -29.53 -7.13 -26.55
N THR A 75 -28.31 -6.68 -26.18
CA THR A 75 -27.61 -5.57 -26.83
C THR A 75 -26.79 -5.99 -28.05
N GLY A 76 -26.56 -7.30 -28.23
CA GLY A 76 -25.71 -7.85 -29.29
C GLY A 76 -24.21 -7.76 -29.02
N SER A 77 -23.78 -6.95 -28.03
CA SER A 77 -22.40 -6.85 -27.56
C SER A 77 -22.20 -7.68 -26.30
N GLY A 78 -21.11 -8.44 -26.21
CA GLY A 78 -20.76 -9.19 -25.00
C GLY A 78 -20.20 -8.30 -23.90
N HIS A 79 -20.60 -8.56 -22.65
CA HIS A 79 -20.20 -7.79 -21.47
C HIS A 79 -19.22 -8.56 -20.57
N PRO A 80 -18.23 -7.89 -19.94
CA PRO A 80 -17.95 -6.46 -20.05
C PRO A 80 -17.45 -6.09 -21.45
N GLU A 81 -17.82 -4.92 -21.96
CA GLU A 81 -17.42 -4.47 -23.30
C GLU A 81 -15.89 -4.33 -23.42
N ASN A 82 -15.21 -4.00 -22.33
CA ASN A 82 -13.76 -3.92 -22.23
C ASN A 82 -13.07 -5.18 -22.75
N ASP A 83 -11.93 -5.01 -23.41
CA ASP A 83 -11.05 -6.12 -23.82
C ASP A 83 -10.11 -6.48 -22.67
N LEU A 84 -10.53 -7.45 -21.86
CA LEU A 84 -9.78 -7.88 -20.68
C LEU A 84 -8.50 -8.63 -21.07
N GLU A 85 -8.47 -9.33 -22.20
CA GLU A 85 -7.27 -10.01 -22.69
C GLU A 85 -6.21 -8.98 -23.08
N ALA A 86 -6.58 -7.91 -23.80
CA ALA A 86 -5.67 -6.82 -24.09
C ALA A 86 -5.25 -6.07 -22.81
N ILE A 87 -6.18 -5.82 -21.89
CA ILE A 87 -5.91 -5.09 -20.63
C ILE A 87 -4.93 -5.85 -19.74
N PHE A 88 -5.14 -7.14 -19.48
CA PHE A 88 -4.30 -7.92 -18.57
C PHE A 88 -3.13 -8.58 -19.29
N GLY A 89 -3.21 -8.73 -20.62
CA GLY A 89 -2.19 -9.34 -21.45
C GLY A 89 -1.00 -8.44 -21.77
N LEU A 90 -1.00 -7.15 -21.44
CA LEU A 90 0.18 -6.29 -21.66
C LEU A 90 1.36 -6.72 -20.76
N ASP A 91 2.53 -6.94 -21.37
CA ASP A 91 3.76 -7.34 -20.69
C ASP A 91 4.11 -6.47 -19.48
N ASP A 92 3.97 -5.15 -19.62
CA ASP A 92 4.24 -4.20 -18.54
C ASP A 92 3.27 -4.38 -17.37
N ARG A 93 1.99 -4.67 -17.63
CA ARG A 93 1.00 -4.93 -16.58
C ARG A 93 1.26 -6.27 -15.91
N ARG A 94 1.53 -7.33 -16.70
CA ARG A 94 1.94 -8.63 -16.17
C ARG A 94 3.15 -8.51 -15.25
N ALA A 95 4.16 -7.75 -15.68
CA ALA A 95 5.37 -7.55 -14.90
C ALA A 95 5.11 -6.70 -13.64
N ALA A 96 4.42 -5.56 -13.79
CA ALA A 96 4.08 -4.65 -12.68
C ALA A 96 3.30 -5.36 -11.56
N TYR A 97 2.39 -6.26 -11.94
CA TYR A 97 1.54 -6.95 -10.99
C TYR A 97 2.20 -8.14 -10.28
N GLN A 98 3.35 -8.63 -10.76
CA GLN A 98 3.95 -9.88 -10.28
C GLN A 98 5.37 -9.74 -9.70
N TRP A 99 6.31 -9.19 -10.46
CA TRP A 99 7.74 -9.21 -10.08
C TRP A 99 8.46 -7.87 -10.23
N ARG A 100 7.96 -6.95 -11.07
CA ARG A 100 8.69 -5.72 -11.40
C ARG A 100 8.98 -4.84 -10.18
N PRO A 101 8.09 -4.70 -9.16
CA PRO A 101 8.43 -3.93 -7.97
C PRO A 101 9.66 -4.47 -7.24
N ARG A 102 9.76 -5.80 -7.08
CA ARG A 102 10.94 -6.47 -6.50
C ARG A 102 12.20 -6.19 -7.33
N ASP A 103 12.13 -6.42 -8.63
CA ASP A 103 13.30 -6.29 -9.52
C ASP A 103 13.80 -4.84 -9.52
N SER A 104 12.88 -3.89 -9.56
CA SER A 104 13.20 -2.46 -9.52
C SER A 104 13.81 -2.06 -8.17
N LEU A 105 13.35 -2.66 -7.07
CA LEU A 105 13.88 -2.42 -5.72
C LEU A 105 15.31 -2.97 -5.56
N GLN A 106 15.61 -4.09 -6.20
CA GLN A 106 16.95 -4.68 -6.18
C GLN A 106 18.02 -3.77 -6.82
N LEU A 107 17.61 -2.91 -7.77
CA LEU A 107 18.52 -2.03 -8.52
C LEU A 107 18.83 -0.71 -7.80
N ILE A 108 18.17 -0.42 -6.68
CA ILE A 108 18.41 0.82 -5.92
C ILE A 108 19.22 0.54 -4.65
N ASP A 109 19.80 1.61 -4.10
CA ASP A 109 20.60 1.58 -2.87
C ASP A 109 19.92 0.75 -1.74
N PRO A 110 20.65 -0.13 -1.04
CA PRO A 110 20.12 -0.97 0.05
C PRO A 110 19.41 -0.21 1.18
N ALA A 111 19.75 1.07 1.41
CA ALA A 111 19.06 1.92 2.37
C ALA A 111 17.70 2.42 1.86
N GLY A 112 17.44 2.35 0.56
CA GLY A 112 16.18 2.72 -0.08
C GLY A 112 15.13 1.61 -0.01
N GLY A 113 13.87 2.02 -0.15
CA GLY A 113 12.71 1.13 -0.14
C GLY A 113 11.54 1.69 -0.94
N PHE A 114 10.59 0.81 -1.28
CA PHE A 114 9.36 1.15 -1.98
C PHE A 114 8.13 0.93 -1.09
N GLN A 115 7.10 1.71 -1.36
CA GLN A 115 5.74 1.43 -0.94
C GLN A 115 4.93 1.04 -2.17
N VAL A 116 4.10 0.01 -2.05
CA VAL A 116 3.27 -0.47 -3.16
C VAL A 116 1.85 -0.66 -2.66
N SER A 117 0.89 -0.13 -3.39
CA SER A 117 -0.54 -0.38 -3.15
C SER A 117 -1.13 -1.19 -4.30
N TYR A 118 -1.99 -2.12 -3.94
CA TYR A 118 -2.89 -2.82 -4.84
C TYR A 118 -4.32 -2.49 -4.42
N SER A 119 -5.26 -2.39 -5.37
CA SER A 119 -6.67 -2.54 -5.00
C SER A 119 -7.03 -3.97 -4.68
N GLY A 120 -8.07 -4.14 -3.86
CA GLY A 120 -8.59 -5.46 -3.52
C GLY A 120 -9.14 -6.18 -4.75
N SER A 121 -9.85 -5.45 -5.62
CA SER A 121 -10.31 -5.94 -6.92
C SER A 121 -9.17 -6.49 -7.78
N LEU A 122 -8.07 -5.74 -7.92
CA LEU A 122 -6.91 -6.18 -8.69
C LEU A 122 -6.28 -7.46 -8.11
N ILE A 123 -6.18 -7.56 -6.78
CA ILE A 123 -5.66 -8.77 -6.13
C ILE A 123 -6.50 -9.99 -6.51
N ASP A 124 -7.83 -9.87 -6.50
CA ASP A 124 -8.72 -10.98 -6.82
C ASP A 124 -8.76 -11.28 -8.32
N ASP A 125 -8.64 -10.26 -9.19
CA ASP A 125 -8.48 -10.44 -10.65
C ASP A 125 -7.21 -11.21 -10.98
N ILE A 126 -6.06 -10.81 -10.45
CA ILE A 126 -4.78 -11.50 -10.70
C ILE A 126 -4.82 -12.90 -10.09
N ARG A 127 -5.41 -13.08 -8.90
CA ARG A 127 -5.58 -14.41 -8.30
C ARG A 127 -6.44 -15.31 -9.18
N ASN A 128 -7.52 -14.79 -9.76
CA ASN A 128 -8.38 -15.53 -10.66
C ASN A 128 -7.67 -15.90 -11.97
N LEU A 129 -6.93 -14.97 -12.59
CA LEU A 129 -6.10 -15.25 -13.76
C LEU A 129 -5.01 -16.29 -13.47
N GLY A 130 -4.27 -16.11 -12.37
CA GLY A 130 -3.18 -16.99 -11.95
C GLY A 130 -3.63 -18.39 -11.57
N ALA A 131 -4.80 -18.53 -10.93
CA ALA A 131 -5.39 -19.83 -10.62
C ALA A 131 -5.76 -20.64 -11.88
N ASN A 132 -6.02 -19.95 -13.00
CA ASN A 132 -6.36 -20.57 -14.28
C ASN A 132 -5.17 -20.61 -15.26
N GLY A 133 -3.99 -20.11 -14.86
CA GLY A 133 -2.79 -20.05 -15.71
C GLY A 133 -2.95 -19.18 -16.96
N GLN A 134 -3.76 -18.12 -16.88
CA GLN A 134 -4.14 -17.31 -18.04
C GLN A 134 -3.34 -16.03 -18.15
N LEU A 135 -3.16 -15.55 -19.38
CA LEU A 135 -2.53 -14.28 -19.70
C LEU A 135 -1.18 -14.09 -19.01
N GLY A 136 -0.38 -15.15 -18.83
CA GLY A 136 0.95 -15.08 -18.20
C GLY A 136 0.96 -14.80 -16.70
N TYR A 137 -0.19 -14.93 -16.02
CA TYR A 137 -0.27 -14.91 -14.56
C TYR A 137 -0.13 -16.34 -14.02
N SER A 138 0.67 -16.49 -12.98
CA SER A 138 0.94 -17.79 -12.36
C SER A 138 0.20 -17.99 -11.04
N THR A 139 0.13 -19.23 -10.56
CA THR A 139 -0.33 -19.54 -9.21
C THR A 139 0.61 -19.05 -8.10
N SER A 140 1.73 -18.41 -8.47
CA SER A 140 2.73 -17.83 -7.58
C SER A 140 2.98 -16.35 -7.87
N TRP A 141 2.02 -15.68 -8.51
CA TRP A 141 2.13 -14.28 -8.96
C TRP A 141 2.59 -13.29 -7.88
N TRP A 142 2.32 -13.58 -6.61
CA TRP A 142 2.69 -12.75 -5.46
C TRP A 142 4.14 -12.93 -4.97
N ASP A 143 4.86 -13.94 -5.44
CA ASP A 143 6.14 -14.36 -4.85
C ASP A 143 7.20 -13.27 -4.88
N GLY A 144 7.26 -12.48 -5.96
CA GLY A 144 8.20 -11.38 -6.09
C GLY A 144 8.03 -10.35 -4.97
N ASN A 145 6.79 -9.89 -4.74
CA ASN A 145 6.47 -8.95 -3.67
C ASN A 145 6.67 -9.59 -2.28
N ARG A 146 6.27 -10.86 -2.08
CA ARG A 146 6.51 -11.55 -0.80
C ARG A 146 8.00 -11.66 -0.48
N GLN A 147 8.83 -11.96 -1.47
CA GLN A 147 10.28 -12.01 -1.32
C GLN A 147 10.85 -10.63 -0.93
N ALA A 148 10.52 -9.58 -1.68
CA ALA A 148 11.02 -8.23 -1.40
C ALA A 148 10.62 -7.68 -0.03
N ARG A 149 9.45 -8.07 0.51
CA ARG A 149 9.04 -7.70 1.88
C ARG A 149 9.99 -8.19 2.97
N THR A 150 10.72 -9.28 2.71
CA THR A 150 11.71 -9.84 3.66
C THR A 150 13.04 -9.10 3.63
N TRP A 151 13.28 -8.27 2.61
CA TRP A 151 14.52 -7.50 2.50
C TRP A 151 14.51 -6.36 3.49
N ASN A 152 15.63 -6.15 4.18
CA ASN A 152 15.77 -5.09 5.16
C ASN A 152 16.82 -4.06 4.72
N THR A 153 16.53 -2.80 5.03
CA THR A 153 17.51 -1.73 5.03
C THR A 153 18.57 -2.00 6.11
N PRO A 154 19.76 -1.36 6.05
CA PRO A 154 20.77 -1.47 7.10
C PRO A 154 20.28 -1.08 8.50
N SER A 155 19.22 -0.26 8.60
CA SER A 155 18.58 0.11 9.86
C SER A 155 17.53 -0.89 10.36
N GLY A 156 17.38 -2.03 9.69
CA GLY A 156 16.48 -3.12 10.09
C GLY A 156 15.01 -2.91 9.70
N ARG A 157 14.69 -1.94 8.84
CA ARG A 157 13.33 -1.72 8.32
C ARG A 157 13.11 -2.47 7.01
N SER A 158 11.93 -3.03 6.79
CA SER A 158 11.58 -3.66 5.50
C SER A 158 11.76 -2.67 4.34
N ARG A 159 12.29 -3.15 3.22
CA ARG A 159 12.52 -2.36 2.00
C ARG A 159 11.30 -2.29 1.09
N LEU A 160 10.29 -3.16 1.29
CA LEU A 160 9.05 -3.13 0.52
C LEU A 160 7.87 -3.19 1.49
N ASP A 161 7.10 -2.11 1.57
CA ASP A 161 5.84 -2.11 2.30
C ASP A 161 4.64 -2.20 1.36
N LEU A 162 3.78 -3.20 1.57
CA LEU A 162 2.53 -3.36 0.85
C LEU A 162 1.42 -2.63 1.62
N VAL A 163 1.25 -1.36 1.29
CA VAL A 163 0.39 -0.45 2.06
C VAL A 163 -1.09 -0.74 1.83
N GLY A 164 -1.91 -0.27 2.76
CA GLY A 164 -3.35 -0.36 2.67
C GLY A 164 -3.95 0.45 1.52
N PHE A 165 -5.08 -0.02 0.99
CA PHE A 165 -5.88 0.69 -0.01
C PHE A 165 -7.38 0.34 0.15
N THR A 166 -8.25 0.94 -0.65
CA THR A 166 -9.66 0.49 -0.75
C THR A 166 -9.79 -0.73 -1.66
N TYR A 167 -10.87 -1.49 -1.51
CA TYR A 167 -11.05 -2.68 -2.33
C TYR A 167 -11.43 -2.32 -3.76
N HIS A 168 -12.41 -1.43 -3.93
CA HIS A 168 -12.94 -1.03 -5.23
C HIS A 168 -12.37 0.30 -5.76
N HIS A 169 -11.24 0.78 -5.21
CA HIS A 169 -10.69 2.11 -5.57
C HIS A 169 -11.68 3.25 -5.27
N SER A 170 -12.38 3.13 -4.16
CA SER A 170 -13.36 4.12 -3.76
C SER A 170 -12.70 5.37 -3.18
N LEU A 171 -13.22 6.55 -3.53
CA LEU A 171 -12.81 7.83 -2.96
C LEU A 171 -13.33 7.95 -1.53
N GLY A 172 -12.49 7.56 -0.55
CA GLY A 172 -12.85 7.50 0.87
C GLY A 172 -13.61 8.72 1.42
N PRO A 173 -13.21 9.97 1.11
CA PRO A 173 -13.93 11.16 1.58
C PRO A 173 -15.37 11.31 1.05
N LEU A 174 -15.72 10.66 -0.05
CA LEU A 174 -17.05 10.73 -0.66
C LEU A 174 -17.97 9.59 -0.18
N LEU A 175 -17.44 8.65 0.60
CA LEU A 175 -18.21 7.51 1.09
C LEU A 175 -18.77 7.77 2.49
N PRO A 176 -19.98 7.25 2.80
CA PRO A 176 -20.41 7.07 4.17
C PRO A 176 -19.38 6.27 4.97
N LYS A 177 -19.20 6.60 6.25
CA LYS A 177 -18.17 5.98 7.11
C LYS A 177 -18.30 4.46 7.18
N GLU A 178 -19.53 3.95 7.15
CA GLU A 178 -19.86 2.53 7.19
C GLU A 178 -19.43 1.82 5.91
N VAL A 179 -19.61 2.46 4.76
CA VAL A 179 -19.18 1.94 3.45
C VAL A 179 -17.66 1.93 3.37
N PHE A 180 -17.01 3.04 3.74
CA PHE A 180 -15.55 3.09 3.77
C PHE A 180 -14.95 2.07 4.75
N ARG A 181 -15.59 1.84 5.91
CA ARG A 181 -15.17 0.77 6.83
C ARG A 181 -15.24 -0.61 6.17
N LYS A 182 -16.31 -0.90 5.42
CA LYS A 182 -16.45 -2.17 4.69
C LYS A 182 -15.41 -2.32 3.59
N GLU A 183 -15.12 -1.27 2.83
CA GLU A 183 -14.03 -1.22 1.84
C GLU A 183 -12.69 -1.65 2.46
N LEU A 184 -12.35 -1.11 3.64
CA LEU A 184 -11.12 -1.48 4.33
C LEU A 184 -11.16 -2.92 4.86
N GLN A 185 -12.30 -3.39 5.37
CA GLN A 185 -12.42 -4.75 5.90
C GLN A 185 -12.25 -5.81 4.80
N ILE A 186 -12.93 -5.64 3.66
CA ILE A 186 -12.82 -6.59 2.54
C ILE A 186 -11.43 -6.50 1.89
N PHE A 187 -10.84 -5.31 1.76
CA PHE A 187 -9.46 -5.16 1.31
C PHE A 187 -8.48 -5.94 2.19
N LYS A 188 -8.59 -5.80 3.52
CA LYS A 188 -7.71 -6.54 4.45
C LYS A 188 -7.80 -8.05 4.23
N GLN A 189 -8.99 -8.58 3.94
CA GLN A 189 -9.20 -10.00 3.64
C GLN A 189 -8.50 -10.46 2.35
N ALA A 190 -8.53 -9.65 1.30
CA ALA A 190 -7.79 -9.93 0.06
C ALA A 190 -6.27 -9.86 0.29
N TRP A 191 -5.83 -8.84 1.05
CA TRP A 191 -4.44 -8.51 1.32
C TRP A 191 -3.70 -9.64 2.05
N TRP A 192 -4.19 -10.12 3.21
CA TRP A 192 -3.43 -11.12 3.99
C TRP A 192 -3.26 -12.44 3.24
N LYS A 193 -4.29 -12.85 2.49
CA LYS A 193 -4.25 -14.04 1.63
C LYS A 193 -3.23 -13.90 0.50
N ALA A 194 -3.13 -12.72 -0.09
CA ALA A 194 -2.17 -12.46 -1.18
C ALA A 194 -0.73 -12.36 -0.67
N TRP A 195 -0.52 -11.80 0.52
CA TRP A 195 0.83 -11.42 0.97
C TRP A 195 1.38 -12.25 2.12
N ASN A 196 0.77 -13.41 2.38
CA ASN A 196 1.14 -14.31 3.47
C ASN A 196 1.10 -13.60 4.84
N GLY A 197 0.05 -12.80 5.05
CA GLY A 197 -0.18 -12.12 6.32
C GLY A 197 -0.89 -13.01 7.34
N ASN A 198 -1.00 -12.52 8.57
CA ASN A 198 -1.69 -13.20 9.65
C ASN A 198 -3.21 -13.19 9.42
N MET A 199 -3.87 -14.31 9.70
CA MET A 199 -5.33 -14.43 9.58
C MET A 199 -6.10 -13.47 10.51
N ASP A 200 -5.48 -13.03 11.60
CA ASP A 200 -6.03 -12.03 12.53
C ASP A 200 -5.83 -10.57 12.05
N LEU A 201 -5.21 -10.38 10.86
CA LEU A 201 -4.96 -9.11 10.20
C LEU A 201 -4.02 -8.17 10.98
N SER A 202 -3.30 -8.69 11.99
CA SER A 202 -2.47 -7.91 12.90
C SER A 202 -1.23 -7.30 12.24
N ASP A 203 -0.68 -7.99 11.24
CA ASP A 203 0.55 -7.66 10.52
C ASP A 203 0.31 -6.82 9.26
N HIS A 204 -0.92 -6.37 9.03
CA HIS A 204 -1.20 -5.42 7.96
C HIS A 204 -0.38 -4.14 8.15
N SER A 205 0.12 -3.62 7.03
CA SER A 205 0.82 -2.32 6.96
C SER A 205 0.06 -1.23 7.71
N LYS A 206 0.81 -0.31 8.32
CA LYS A 206 0.24 0.89 8.93
C LYS A 206 0.12 2.04 7.94
N GLY A 207 0.74 1.90 6.76
CA GLY A 207 0.60 2.81 5.64
C GLY A 207 -0.75 2.60 4.94
N PHE A 208 -1.25 3.68 4.35
CA PHE A 208 -2.44 3.66 3.51
C PHE A 208 -2.28 4.66 2.39
N PHE A 209 -2.63 4.27 1.18
CA PHE A 209 -2.66 5.17 0.04
C PHE A 209 -4.08 5.73 -0.15
N PRO A 210 -4.28 7.05 -0.02
CA PRO A 210 -5.58 7.65 -0.34
C PRO A 210 -5.84 7.57 -1.84
N THR A 211 -7.00 7.02 -2.21
CA THR A 211 -7.49 6.96 -3.60
C THR A 211 -7.38 8.34 -4.26
N GLU A 212 -6.71 8.42 -5.41
CA GLU A 212 -6.43 9.67 -6.13
C GLU A 212 -5.77 10.78 -5.29
N MET A 213 -5.08 10.39 -4.22
CA MET A 213 -4.57 11.32 -3.22
C MET A 213 -5.64 12.26 -2.63
N ALA A 214 -6.91 11.85 -2.72
CA ALA A 214 -8.05 12.65 -2.32
C ALA A 214 -8.30 12.54 -0.81
N GLY A 215 -8.11 13.68 -0.13
CA GLY A 215 -8.63 13.95 1.22
C GLY A 215 -7.63 13.79 2.37
N PRO A 216 -7.96 14.37 3.54
CA PRO A 216 -7.07 14.38 4.69
C PRO A 216 -6.94 13.00 5.34
N VAL A 217 -5.69 12.60 5.58
CA VAL A 217 -5.22 11.33 6.16
C VAL A 217 -5.88 11.00 7.52
N GLU A 218 -6.40 12.01 8.22
CA GLU A 218 -6.97 11.90 9.57
C GLU A 218 -8.25 11.05 9.63
N VAL A 219 -9.09 11.07 8.60
CA VAL A 219 -10.28 10.19 8.52
C VAL A 219 -9.87 8.72 8.34
N VAL A 220 -8.80 8.47 7.58
CA VAL A 220 -8.27 7.14 7.28
C VAL A 220 -7.62 6.51 8.52
N VAL A 221 -6.80 7.27 9.25
CA VAL A 221 -6.04 6.79 10.43
C VAL A 221 -6.98 6.40 11.58
N SER A 222 -8.08 7.13 11.79
CA SER A 222 -9.05 6.80 12.84
C SER A 222 -9.78 5.47 12.59
N LEU A 223 -10.05 5.13 11.32
CA LEU A 223 -10.73 3.89 10.94
C LEU A 223 -9.80 2.67 10.88
N LEU A 224 -8.51 2.85 10.58
CA LEU A 224 -7.50 1.79 10.68
C LEU A 224 -7.36 1.25 12.11
N ARG A 225 -7.52 2.10 13.13
CA ARG A 225 -7.48 1.73 14.56
C ARG A 225 -8.68 0.93 15.06
N VAL A 226 -9.85 1.07 14.43
CA VAL A 226 -11.07 0.33 14.84
C VAL A 226 -11.08 -1.10 14.29
N GLY A 227 -10.33 -1.37 13.22
CA GLY A 227 -10.29 -2.69 12.56
C GLY A 227 -9.43 -3.76 13.24
N THR A 228 -8.79 -3.49 14.40
CA THR A 228 -8.04 -4.49 15.19
C THR A 228 -8.87 -5.14 16.30
N ALA A 229 -10.14 -4.80 16.44
CA ALA A 229 -11.05 -5.47 17.37
C ALA A 229 -11.80 -6.61 16.66
N CYS A 230 -11.22 -7.80 16.68
CA CYS A 230 -11.93 -9.04 16.38
C CYS A 230 -13.09 -9.23 17.39
N PRO A 231 -14.34 -9.54 16.97
CA PRO A 231 -15.41 -9.90 17.89
C PRO A 231 -15.29 -11.39 18.24
N SER A 232 -14.24 -11.76 18.98
CA SER A 232 -14.19 -13.05 19.67
C SER A 232 -13.44 -12.90 20.99
N ARG A 233 -14.03 -12.15 21.93
CA ARG A 233 -13.77 -12.38 23.35
C ARG A 233 -15.04 -12.92 23.98
N ARG A 234 -14.94 -14.18 24.43
CA ARG A 234 -15.75 -14.70 25.54
C ARG A 234 -15.95 -13.60 26.56
N ALA A 235 -17.20 -13.30 26.87
CA ALA A 235 -17.56 -12.45 27.98
C ALA A 235 -16.87 -12.99 29.25
N PRO A 236 -16.04 -12.19 29.96
CA PRO A 236 -15.76 -12.49 31.34
C PRO A 236 -17.02 -12.17 32.14
N ASN A 237 -17.56 -13.19 32.82
CA ASN A 237 -18.59 -13.06 33.84
C ASN A 237 -18.33 -11.84 34.74
N ARG A 238 -19.22 -10.86 34.68
CA ARG A 238 -19.32 -9.83 35.72
C ARG A 238 -20.81 -9.62 36.03
N PRO A 239 -21.23 -9.76 37.30
CA PRO A 239 -22.64 -9.75 37.67
C PRO A 239 -23.23 -8.35 37.47
N ALA A 240 -24.43 -8.33 36.90
CA ALA A 240 -25.22 -7.13 36.69
C ALA A 240 -25.52 -6.43 38.03
N ARG A 241 -25.17 -5.15 38.14
CA ARG A 241 -25.74 -4.25 39.13
C ARG A 241 -26.39 -3.10 38.38
N ALA A 242 -27.70 -3.20 38.24
CA ALA A 242 -28.55 -2.12 37.74
C ALA A 242 -28.55 -0.97 38.76
N SER A 243 -28.48 0.25 38.27
CA SER A 243 -28.94 1.44 39.00
C SER A 243 -29.58 2.37 37.98
N PRO A 244 -30.88 2.70 38.11
CA PRO A 244 -31.60 3.49 37.12
C PRO A 244 -31.36 4.98 37.33
N ILE A 245 -31.15 5.69 36.22
CA ILE A 245 -31.14 7.15 36.13
C ILE A 245 -32.60 7.62 36.15
N PRO A 246 -33.01 8.55 37.05
CA PRO A 246 -34.39 9.03 37.08
C PRO A 246 -34.64 10.08 35.99
N LEU A 247 -35.68 9.86 35.18
CA LEU A 247 -36.34 10.87 34.36
C LEU A 247 -37.02 11.91 35.27
N ARG A 248 -36.70 13.20 35.08
CA ARG A 248 -37.47 14.31 35.68
C ARG A 248 -38.72 14.55 34.85
N ASP A 249 -39.87 14.37 35.49
CA ASP A 249 -41.21 14.73 35.01
C ASP A 249 -41.45 16.20 35.43
N ASP A 250 -41.59 17.10 34.45
CA ASP A 250 -42.02 18.48 34.68
C ASP A 250 -43.47 18.61 34.21
N ARG A 251 -44.39 18.34 35.14
CA ARG A 251 -45.78 18.74 35.03
C ARG A 251 -46.14 19.60 36.23
N SER A 252 -46.08 20.91 36.06
CA SER A 252 -47.00 21.80 36.76
C SER A 252 -47.19 23.11 35.99
N ARG A 253 -48.39 23.28 35.41
CA ARG A 253 -49.20 24.53 35.32
C ARG A 253 -50.22 24.46 34.17
N SER A 254 -51.43 24.05 34.49
CA SER A 254 -52.67 24.69 34.01
C SER A 254 -52.98 25.88 34.96
N PRO A 255 -53.98 26.78 34.73
CA PRO A 255 -55.07 26.74 33.74
C PRO A 255 -55.42 28.08 33.04
N LEU A 256 -56.01 27.97 31.84
CA LEU A 256 -57.30 28.53 31.37
C LEU A 256 -57.35 28.42 29.85
#